data_AF-A0A7N2QZU1-F1
#
_entry.id   AF-A0A7N2QZU1-F1
#
_cell.length_a   1.000
_cell.length_b   1.000
_cell.length_c   1.000
_cell.angle_alpha   90.00
_cell.angle_beta   90.00
_cell.angle_gamma   90.00
#
_symmetry.space_group_name_H-M   'P 1'
#
loop_
_entity.id
_entity.type
_entity.pdbx_description
1 polymer ?
#
loop_
_entity_poly.entity_id
_entity_poly.type
_entity_poly.pdbx_seq_one_letter_code
_entity_poly.pdbx_strand_id
1 'polypeptide(L)'
;MHLLDLFRKNIEEDRLLDLVDKYSEGMQLHGAEVVKMMRLVAWCLQNDYTKRPSMSMVVKVLEGAMNIESDLDYFFLNPPLPNMRAGVDDQKEHVVVATPLLPSILSGPR
;
A
#
# COMPACT_ATOMS: atom_id res chain seq x y z
N MET A 1 -15.76 3.43 10.42
CA MET A 1 -15.02 3.79 9.18
C MET A 1 -13.58 3.37 9.36
N HIS A 2 -13.02 2.64 8.40
CA HIS A 2 -11.62 2.23 8.42
C HIS A 2 -10.76 3.33 7.77
N LEU A 3 -9.57 3.61 8.32
CA LEU A 3 -8.74 4.71 7.85
C LEU A 3 -8.34 4.56 6.37
N LEU A 4 -8.05 3.34 5.92
CA LEU A 4 -7.71 3.08 4.51
C LEU A 4 -8.87 3.33 3.55
N ASP A 5 -10.12 3.13 4.01
CA ASP A 5 -11.30 3.39 3.17
C ASP A 5 -11.53 4.89 3.02
N LEU A 6 -11.35 5.65 4.10
CA LEU A 6 -11.37 7.12 4.06
C LEU A 6 -10.25 7.66 3.18
N PHE A 7 -9.04 7.12 3.33
CA PHE A 7 -7.88 7.51 2.54
C PHE A 7 -8.10 7.29 1.05
N ARG A 8 -8.54 6.08 0.67
CA ARG A 8 -8.92 5.75 -0.71
C ARG A 8 -9.95 6.73 -1.26
N LYS A 9 -11.06 6.93 -0.55
CA LYS A 9 -12.13 7.83 -0.98
C LYS A 9 -11.60 9.24 -1.26
N ASN A 10 -10.75 9.76 -0.38
CA ASN A 10 -10.17 11.09 -0.54
C ASN A 10 -9.14 11.16 -1.67
N ILE A 11 -8.46 10.06 -2.02
CA ILE A 11 -7.62 10.00 -3.23
C ILE A 11 -8.50 10.09 -4.49
N GLU A 12 -9.54 9.26 -4.56
CA GLU A 12 -10.45 9.17 -5.71
C GLU A 12 -11.21 10.50 -5.95
N GLU A 13 -11.56 11.21 -4.88
CA GLU A 13 -12.23 12.52 -4.94
C GLU A 13 -11.25 13.71 -5.09
N ASP A 14 -9.93 13.47 -5.15
CA ASP A 14 -8.87 14.50 -5.12
C ASP A 14 -8.97 15.46 -3.92
N ARG A 15 -9.35 14.91 -2.76
CA ARG A 15 -9.58 15.60 -1.48
C ARG A 15 -8.57 15.19 -0.41
N LEU A 16 -7.35 14.88 -0.81
CA LEU A 16 -6.28 14.49 0.12
C LEU A 16 -5.93 15.60 1.13
N LEU A 17 -6.10 16.88 0.76
CA LEU A 17 -5.89 18.01 1.67
C LEU A 17 -6.79 17.97 2.90
N ASP A 18 -7.98 17.35 2.80
CA ASP A 18 -8.92 17.22 3.92
C ASP A 18 -8.40 16.27 5.02
N LEU A 19 -7.39 15.45 4.71
CA LEU A 19 -6.74 14.52 5.65
C LEU A 19 -5.52 15.13 6.32
N VAL A 20 -5.09 16.32 5.90
CA VAL A 20 -3.94 17.02 6.49
C VAL A 20 -4.34 17.50 7.89
N ASP A 21 -3.48 17.23 8.88
CA ASP A 21 -3.71 17.65 10.27
C ASP A 21 -3.89 19.16 10.36
N LYS A 22 -5.04 19.59 10.88
CA LYS A 22 -5.42 21.01 11.03
C LYS A 22 -4.68 21.71 12.15
N TYR A 23 -4.10 20.95 13.08
CA TYR A 23 -3.37 21.48 14.23
C TYR A 23 -1.86 21.56 13.99
N SER A 24 -1.39 21.05 12.86
CA SER A 24 0.02 21.13 12.47
C SER A 24 0.22 22.24 11.45
N GLU A 25 0.73 23.39 11.92
CA GLU A 25 1.00 24.55 11.06
C GLU A 25 1.96 24.19 9.91
N GLY A 26 2.98 23.37 10.19
CA GLY A 26 3.92 22.92 9.17
C GLY A 26 3.24 22.08 8.09
N MET A 27 2.35 21.16 8.47
CA MET A 27 1.62 20.36 7.49
C MET A 27 0.62 21.20 6.67
N GLN A 28 0.00 22.21 7.28
CA GLN A 28 -0.88 23.14 6.58
C GLN A 28 -0.10 24.01 5.59
N LEU A 29 1.06 24.54 5.99
CA LEU A 29 1.93 25.36 5.14
C LEU A 29 2.47 24.57 3.95
N HIS A 30 2.77 23.28 4.15
CA HIS A 30 3.37 22.39 3.16
C HIS A 30 2.37 21.36 2.59
N GLY A 31 1.08 21.71 2.49
CA GLY A 31 0.02 20.78 2.10
C GLY A 31 0.27 20.03 0.79
N ALA A 32 0.86 20.69 -0.22
CA ALA A 32 1.22 20.04 -1.48
C ALA A 32 2.26 18.93 -1.32
N GLU A 33 3.24 19.13 -0.45
CA GLU A 33 4.27 18.12 -0.14
C GLU A 33 3.68 16.96 0.66
N VAL A 34 2.78 17.26 1.61
CA VAL A 34 2.04 16.24 2.36
C VAL A 34 1.17 15.39 1.43
N VAL A 35 0.48 16.01 0.47
CA VAL A 35 -0.29 15.30 -0.57
C VAL A 35 0.63 14.41 -1.42
N LYS A 36 1.83 14.88 -1.78
CA LYS A 36 2.82 14.06 -2.50
C LYS A 36 3.25 12.85 -1.66
N MET A 37 3.50 13.03 -0.36
CA MET A 37 3.80 11.91 0.56
C MET A 37 2.63 10.93 0.67
N MET A 38 1.40 11.42 0.72
CA MET A 38 0.21 10.56 0.71
C MET A 38 0.14 9.72 -0.56
N ARG A 39 0.44 10.28 -1.74
CA ARG A 39 0.50 9.50 -2.99
C ARG A 39 1.62 8.45 -2.95
N LEU A 40 2.76 8.73 -2.31
CA LEU A 40 3.82 7.74 -2.07
C LEU A 40 3.34 6.62 -1.13
N VAL A 41 2.60 6.96 -0.06
CA VAL A 41 1.97 5.98 0.83
C VAL A 41 1.01 5.08 0.05
N ALA A 42 0.20 5.64 -0.85
CA ALA A 42 -0.70 4.84 -1.69
C ALA A 42 0.07 3.83 -2.59
N TRP A 43 1.26 4.19 -3.07
CA TRP A 43 2.12 3.27 -3.82
C TRP A 43 2.68 2.14 -2.94
N CYS A 44 3.06 2.45 -1.70
CA CYS A 44 3.53 1.45 -0.73
C CYS A 44 2.43 0.49 -0.26
N LEU A 45 1.17 0.94 -0.25
CA LEU A 45 0.02 0.19 0.25
C LEU A 45 -0.68 -0.67 -0.80
N GLN A 46 -0.18 -0.73 -2.05
CA GLN A 46 -0.73 -1.58 -3.11
C GLN A 46 -1.04 -2.99 -2.61
N ASN A 47 -2.24 -3.51 -2.91
CA ASN A 47 -2.57 -4.88 -2.52
C ASN A 47 -1.70 -5.89 -3.28
N ASP A 48 -1.47 -5.65 -4.57
CA ASP A 48 -0.48 -6.40 -5.36
C ASP A 48 0.94 -6.03 -4.92
N TYR A 49 1.59 -6.98 -4.22
CA TYR A 49 2.94 -6.77 -3.69
C TYR A 49 3.99 -6.57 -4.78
N THR A 50 3.75 -7.04 -6.01
CA THR A 50 4.68 -6.89 -7.13
C THR A 50 4.71 -5.45 -7.67
N LYS A 51 3.66 -4.67 -7.40
CA LYS A 51 3.54 -3.24 -7.77
C LYS A 51 4.08 -2.29 -6.69
N ARG A 52 4.44 -2.80 -5.50
CA ARG A 52 4.98 -1.97 -4.43
C ARG A 52 6.40 -1.49 -4.78
N PRO A 53 6.76 -0.24 -4.46
CA PRO A 53 8.11 0.25 -4.70
C PRO A 53 9.10 -0.44 -3.76
N SER A 54 10.32 -0.64 -4.24
CA SER A 54 11.43 -1.02 -3.35
C SER A 54 11.82 0.15 -2.44
N MET A 55 12.43 -0.13 -1.28
CA MET A 55 12.87 0.94 -0.37
C MET A 55 13.81 1.96 -1.02
N SER A 56 14.64 1.54 -1.97
CA SER A 56 15.53 2.48 -2.68
C SER A 56 14.75 3.44 -3.59
N MET A 57 13.63 3.01 -4.17
CA MET A 57 12.74 3.86 -4.95
C MET A 57 12.01 4.86 -4.04
N VAL A 58 11.52 4.40 -2.89
CA VAL A 58 10.90 5.27 -1.87
C VAL A 58 11.84 6.41 -1.46
N VAL A 59 13.10 6.09 -1.15
CA VAL A 59 14.12 7.10 -0.79
C VAL A 59 14.36 8.07 -1.94
N LYS A 60 14.53 7.58 -3.17
CA LYS A 60 14.71 8.46 -4.34
C LYS A 60 13.54 9.41 -4.55
N VAL A 61 12.31 8.98 -4.28
CA VAL A 61 11.13 9.86 -4.34
C VAL A 61 11.18 10.94 -3.26
N LEU A 62 11.55 10.56 -2.03
CA LEU A 62 11.68 11.50 -0.91
C LEU A 62 12.81 12.52 -1.12
N GLU A 63 13.91 12.11 -1.76
CA GLU A 63 15.03 12.99 -2.15
C GLU A 63 14.71 13.84 -3.39
N GLY A 64 13.56 13.63 -4.03
CA GLY A 64 13.17 14.33 -5.26
C GLY A 64 13.91 13.86 -6.52
N ALA A 65 14.67 12.77 -6.45
CA ALA A 65 15.38 12.16 -7.57
C ALA A 65 14.48 11.29 -8.47
N MET A 66 13.24 11.01 -8.04
CA MET A 66 12.27 10.17 -8.75
C MET A 66 10.84 10.67 -8.53
N ASN A 67 9.97 10.49 -9.53
CA ASN A 67 8.53 10.74 -9.41
C ASN A 67 7.77 9.48 -8.98
N ILE A 68 6.59 9.67 -8.40
CA ILE A 68 5.69 8.57 -8.02
C ILE A 68 5.05 7.99 -9.30
N GLU A 69 4.88 6.68 -9.33
CA GLU A 69 4.13 5.97 -10.39
C GLU A 69 2.72 6.57 -10.57
N SER A 70 2.29 6.78 -11.81
CA SER A 70 0.98 7.37 -12.12
C SER A 70 -0.16 6.33 -12.20
N ASP A 71 0.17 5.06 -12.47
CA ASP A 71 -0.80 3.97 -12.63
C ASP A 71 -0.90 3.14 -11.33
N LEU A 72 -1.41 3.78 -10.28
CA LEU A 72 -1.59 3.13 -8.98
C LEU A 72 -2.98 2.55 -8.85
N ASP A 73 -3.05 1.28 -8.45
CA ASP A 73 -4.30 0.66 -8.05
C ASP A 73 -4.60 0.98 -6.58
N TYR A 74 -5.61 1.82 -6.31
CA TYR A 74 -5.96 2.21 -4.94
C TYR A 74 -6.76 1.14 -4.17
N PHE A 75 -6.84 -0.10 -4.68
CA PHE A 75 -7.27 -1.25 -3.89
C PHE A 75 -6.23 -1.60 -2.81
N PHE A 76 -6.45 -1.12 -1.58
CA PHE A 76 -5.61 -1.40 -0.40
C PHE A 76 -6.02 -2.64 0.40
N LEU A 77 -7.18 -3.24 0.07
CA LEU A 77 -7.74 -4.39 0.77
C LEU A 77 -7.94 -5.51 -0.24
N ASN A 78 -7.66 -6.75 0.18
CA ASN A 78 -8.07 -7.92 -0.57
C ASN A 78 -9.60 -7.87 -0.73
N PRO A 79 -10.16 -8.03 -1.95
CA PRO A 79 -11.57 -8.31 -2.08
C PRO A 79 -11.88 -9.56 -1.25
N PRO A 80 -13.06 -9.63 -0.58
CA PRO A 80 -13.47 -10.85 0.09
C PRO A 80 -13.37 -11.98 -0.92
N LEU A 81 -12.53 -12.99 -0.63
CA LEU A 81 -12.48 -14.22 -1.41
C LEU A 81 -13.92 -14.71 -1.56
N PRO A 82 -14.44 -14.93 -2.79
CA PRO A 82 -15.68 -15.66 -2.94
C PRO A 82 -15.45 -17.00 -2.25
N ASN A 83 -16.28 -17.28 -1.24
CA ASN A 83 -16.20 -18.51 -0.46
C ASN A 83 -16.13 -19.70 -1.41
N MET A 84 -14.93 -20.26 -1.62
CA MET A 84 -14.75 -21.47 -2.42
C MET A 84 -15.19 -22.67 -1.55
N ARG A 85 -16.50 -22.76 -1.31
CA ARG A 85 -17.20 -23.98 -0.91
C ARG A 85 -17.89 -24.53 -2.14
N ALA A 86 -17.13 -25.15 -3.02
CA ALA A 86 -17.57 -26.26 -3.88
C ALA A 86 -16.44 -26.65 -4.83
N GLY A 87 -16.13 -27.95 -4.86
CA GLY A 87 -15.52 -28.59 -6.02
C GLY A 87 -14.01 -28.80 -5.94
N VAL A 88 -13.63 -29.98 -5.45
CA VAL A 88 -12.39 -30.67 -5.84
C VAL A 88 -12.37 -30.79 -7.36
N ASP A 89 -11.38 -30.19 -8.05
CA ASP A 89 -10.59 -30.89 -9.08
C ASP A 89 -9.37 -30.06 -9.52
N ASP A 90 -8.29 -30.78 -9.82
CA ASP A 90 -6.96 -30.35 -10.23
C ASP A 90 -6.91 -29.32 -11.38
N GLN A 91 -6.36 -28.12 -11.13
CA GLN A 91 -5.69 -27.32 -12.17
C GLN A 91 -4.47 -26.57 -11.62
N LYS A 92 -3.31 -26.83 -12.25
CA LYS A 92 -2.01 -26.18 -12.00
C LYS A 92 -2.09 -24.68 -12.30
N GLU A 93 -2.14 -23.85 -11.27
CA GLU A 93 -1.65 -22.47 -11.34
C GLU A 93 -0.27 -22.39 -10.67
N HIS A 94 0.68 -21.75 -11.36
CA HIS A 94 2.03 -21.48 -10.88
C HIS A 94 1.97 -20.38 -9.79
N VAL A 95 1.49 -20.74 -8.62
CA VAL A 95 1.69 -19.96 -7.40
C VAL A 95 3.16 -20.13 -7.06
N VAL A 96 3.94 -19.05 -7.08
CA VAL A 96 5.24 -19.02 -6.40
C VAL A 96 4.93 -19.27 -4.93
N VAL A 97 5.03 -20.52 -4.53
CA VAL A 97 4.88 -20.96 -3.15
C VAL A 97 6.02 -20.31 -2.39
N ALA A 98 5.74 -19.17 -1.75
CA ALA A 98 6.57 -18.73 -0.66
C ALA A 98 6.56 -19.86 0.36
N THR A 99 7.68 -20.57 0.50
CA THR A 99 7.86 -21.60 1.51
C THR A 99 7.40 -21.01 2.84
N PRO A 100 6.40 -21.59 3.52
CA PRO A 100 5.99 -21.10 4.83
C PRO A 100 7.19 -21.30 5.77
N LEU A 101 7.91 -20.21 6.05
CA LEU A 101 9.03 -20.25 6.98
C LEU A 101 8.44 -20.58 8.35
N LEU A 102 8.81 -21.75 8.87
CA LEU A 102 8.34 -22.19 10.17
C LEU A 102 8.81 -21.17 11.23
N PRO A 103 7.93 -20.78 12.19
CA PRO A 103 8.27 -19.84 13.26
C PRO A 103 9.51 -20.22 14.07
N SER A 104 9.86 -21.51 14.05
CA SER A 104 11.07 -22.07 14.67
C SER A 104 12.38 -21.50 14.12
N ILE A 105 12.41 -20.93 12.91
CA ILE A 105 13.61 -20.31 12.33
C ILE A 105 13.92 -18.95 12.99
N LEU A 106 12.88 -18.24 13.45
CA LEU A 106 13.03 -16.91 14.08
C LEU A 106 13.29 -16.98 15.58
N SER A 107 13.04 -18.13 16.21
CA SER A 107 13.35 -18.38 17.62
C SER A 107 14.73 -19.01 17.77
N GLY A 108 15.77 -18.33 17.27
CA GLY A 108 17.16 -18.71 17.55
C GLY A 108 17.46 -18.76 19.05
N PRO A 109 18.57 -19.42 19.47
CA PRO A 109 18.91 -19.60 20.88
C PRO A 109 19.10 -18.24 21.60
N ARG A 110 18.58 -18.15 22.83
CA ARG A 110 18.80 -17.01 23.72
C ARG A 110 20.14 -17.13 24.46
#